data_AF-A0AAX6NE26-F1
#
_entry.id   AF-A0AAX6NE26-F1
#
_cell.length_a   1.000
_cell.length_b   1.000
_cell.length_c   1.000
_cell.angle_alpha   90.00
_cell.angle_beta   90.00
_cell.angle_gamma   90.00
#
_symmetry.space_group_name_H-M   'P 1'
#
loop_
_entity.id
_entity.type
_entity.pdbx_description
1 polymer ?
#
loop_
_entity_poly.entity_id
_entity_poly.type
_entity_poly.pdbx_seq_one_letter_code
_entity_poly.pdbx_strand_id
1 'polypeptide(L)'
;MKPKILLLSNSMLFHFSFCSLYKNDFEVTPYLLRYLNKNLSSQAEHFYIQIQEQKRRKLHKSGVLSDPSRVILTNKSIQKVIEECQNKDYTKIIVEVSSGSREELALLKQLNDTKIPVSVFTHCTDNKFLLKAQELNVSSLFHLTDLFNLKTRF
;
A
#
# COMPACT_ATOMS: atom_id res chain seq x y z
N MET A 1 -13.60 -19.38 3.05
CA MET A 1 -13.61 -17.98 3.53
C MET A 1 -12.81 -17.14 2.58
N LYS A 2 -13.18 -15.87 2.33
CA LYS A 2 -12.35 -14.98 1.49
C LYS A 2 -11.03 -14.68 2.21
N PRO A 3 -9.89 -14.57 1.50
CA PRO A 3 -8.62 -14.20 2.12
C PRO A 3 -8.71 -12.75 2.65
N LYS A 4 -8.09 -12.51 3.81
CA LYS A 4 -8.01 -11.19 4.45
C LYS A 4 -6.70 -10.52 4.06
N ILE A 5 -6.78 -9.43 3.32
CA ILE A 5 -5.63 -8.69 2.82
C ILE A 5 -5.45 -7.39 3.60
N LEU A 6 -4.24 -7.16 4.10
CA LEU A 6 -3.79 -5.84 4.51
C LEU A 6 -3.23 -5.11 3.28
N LEU A 7 -3.89 -4.02 2.87
CA LEU A 7 -3.47 -3.22 1.73
C LEU A 7 -2.78 -1.95 2.20
N LEU A 8 -1.47 -1.86 2.00
CA LEU A 8 -0.64 -0.71 2.30
C LEU A 8 -0.31 0.04 1.01
N SER A 9 -1.00 1.14 0.76
CA SER A 9 -0.90 1.89 -0.51
C SER A 9 -0.31 3.28 -0.31
N ASN A 10 0.49 3.74 -1.25
CA ASN A 10 1.10 5.07 -1.26
C ASN A 10 0.31 6.05 -2.15
N SER A 11 -0.41 5.56 -3.16
CA SER A 11 -1.19 6.36 -4.08
C SER A 11 -2.67 5.99 -4.08
N MET A 12 -3.52 7.00 -4.24
CA MET A 12 -4.97 6.80 -4.42
C MET A 12 -5.31 6.01 -5.68
N LEU A 13 -4.48 6.13 -6.73
CA LEU A 13 -4.70 5.42 -8.00
C LEU A 13 -4.50 3.91 -7.82
N PHE A 14 -3.39 3.51 -7.22
CA PHE A 14 -3.15 2.09 -6.93
C PHE A 14 -4.20 1.55 -5.97
N HIS A 15 -4.47 2.29 -4.90
CA HIS A 15 -5.48 1.92 -3.91
C HIS A 15 -6.85 1.66 -4.55
N PHE A 16 -7.33 2.60 -5.36
CA PHE A 16 -8.58 2.48 -6.10
C PHE A 16 -8.56 1.32 -7.09
N SER A 17 -7.48 1.17 -7.85
CA SER A 17 -7.36 0.13 -8.88
C SER A 17 -7.36 -1.25 -8.25
N PHE A 18 -6.60 -1.46 -7.17
CA PHE A 18 -6.56 -2.72 -6.44
C PHE A 18 -7.93 -3.07 -5.86
N CYS A 19 -8.54 -2.16 -5.09
CA CYS A 19 -9.85 -2.40 -4.50
C CYS A 19 -10.91 -2.65 -5.58
N SER A 20 -10.91 -1.90 -6.68
CA SER A 20 -11.91 -2.07 -7.74
C SER A 20 -11.78 -3.42 -8.47
N LEU A 21 -10.55 -3.86 -8.74
CA LEU A 21 -10.27 -5.12 -9.43
C LEU A 21 -10.55 -6.35 -8.57
N TYR A 22 -10.29 -6.25 -7.26
CA TYR A 22 -10.23 -7.41 -6.37
C TYR A 22 -11.22 -7.40 -5.19
N LYS A 23 -12.13 -6.41 -5.11
CA LYS A 23 -13.15 -6.31 -4.03
C LYS A 23 -14.02 -7.55 -3.85
N ASN A 24 -14.21 -8.34 -4.90
CA ASN A 24 -15.03 -9.54 -4.84
C ASN A 24 -14.24 -10.76 -4.39
N ASP A 25 -12.91 -10.73 -4.51
CA ASP A 25 -12.04 -11.87 -4.27
C ASP A 25 -11.51 -11.88 -2.83
N PHE A 26 -11.38 -10.71 -2.19
CA PHE A 26 -10.78 -10.57 -0.85
C PHE A 26 -11.58 -9.65 0.08
N GLU A 27 -11.37 -9.82 1.38
CA GLU A 27 -11.68 -8.81 2.38
C GLU A 27 -10.44 -7.91 2.57
N VAL A 28 -10.58 -6.60 2.43
CA VAL A 28 -9.44 -5.67 2.41
C VAL A 28 -9.50 -4.69 3.58
N THR A 29 -8.45 -4.66 4.41
CA THR A 29 -8.21 -3.58 5.37
C THR A 29 -7.21 -2.59 4.78
N PRO A 30 -7.63 -1.35 4.45
CA PRO A 30 -6.78 -0.40 3.75
C PRO A 30 -6.04 0.60 4.66
N TYR A 31 -4.75 0.81 4.39
CA TYR A 31 -3.97 1.92 4.91
C TYR A 31 -3.34 2.72 3.76
N LEU A 32 -3.39 4.05 3.85
CA LEU A 32 -2.68 4.96 2.95
C LEU A 32 -1.42 5.49 3.65
N LEU A 33 -0.24 5.09 3.19
CA LEU A 33 1.05 5.29 3.88
C LEU A 33 1.74 6.64 3.63
N ARG A 34 1.49 7.26 2.47
CA ARG A 34 2.13 8.53 2.08
C ARG A 34 1.25 9.39 1.21
N TYR A 35 -0.05 9.26 1.39
CA TYR A 35 -0.94 10.18 0.73
C TYR A 35 -0.71 11.57 1.35
N LEU A 36 0.12 12.36 0.66
CA LEU A 36 0.30 13.81 0.75
C LEU A 36 1.39 14.36 1.67
N ASN A 37 2.64 13.89 1.51
CA ASN A 37 3.82 14.68 1.93
C ASN A 37 4.33 15.56 0.77
N LYS A 38 3.44 16.21 0.03
CA LYS A 38 3.88 17.33 -0.83
C LYS A 38 4.05 18.54 0.07
N ASN A 39 5.20 19.20 -0.05
CA ASN A 39 5.51 20.38 0.75
C ASN A 39 4.48 21.45 0.38
N LEU A 40 3.53 21.73 1.26
CA LEU A 40 2.35 22.57 1.03
C LEU A 40 2.69 24.07 0.83
N SER A 41 3.86 24.40 0.30
CA SER A 41 4.28 25.75 -0.06
C SER A 41 3.63 26.25 -1.35
N SER A 42 3.05 25.35 -2.16
CA SER A 42 2.41 25.66 -3.45
C SER A 42 0.89 25.53 -3.40
N GLN A 43 0.16 26.60 -3.77
CA GLN A 43 -1.31 26.62 -3.85
C GLN A 43 -1.87 25.56 -4.81
N ALA A 44 -1.14 25.22 -5.88
CA ALA A 44 -1.53 24.17 -6.81
C ALA A 44 -1.49 22.77 -6.16
N GLU A 45 -0.54 22.53 -5.26
CA GLU A 45 -0.44 21.27 -4.54
C GLU A 45 -1.55 21.11 -3.50
N HIS A 46 -1.94 22.20 -2.83
CA HIS A 46 -3.13 22.24 -1.96
C HIS A 46 -4.41 21.87 -2.72
N PHE A 47 -4.61 22.49 -3.89
CA PHE A 47 -5.81 22.25 -4.69
C PHE A 47 -5.86 20.80 -5.21
N TYR A 48 -4.72 20.28 -5.66
CA TYR A 48 -4.59 18.88 -6.08
C TYR A 48 -4.96 17.91 -4.94
N ILE A 49 -4.46 18.17 -3.73
CA ILE A 49 -4.77 17.42 -2.51
C ILE A 49 -6.27 17.41 -2.23
N GLN A 50 -6.90 18.59 -2.25
CA GLN A 50 -8.32 18.73 -1.97
C GLN A 50 -9.18 17.98 -2.98
N ILE A 51 -8.88 18.06 -4.27
CA ILE A 51 -9.60 17.33 -5.32
C ILE A 51 -9.51 15.82 -5.08
N GLN A 52 -8.31 15.33 -4.82
CA GLN A 52 -8.09 13.90 -4.66
C GLN A 52 -8.78 13.36 -3.38
N GLU A 53 -8.84 14.17 -2.32
CA GLU A 53 -9.61 13.86 -1.12
C GLU A 53 -11.13 13.85 -1.36
N GLN A 54 -11.65 14.80 -2.13
CA GLN A 54 -13.07 14.81 -2.53
C GLN A 54 -13.41 13.55 -3.35
N LYS A 55 -12.55 13.17 -4.29
CA LYS A 55 -12.69 11.92 -5.04
C LYS A 55 -12.72 10.71 -4.13
N ARG A 56 -11.78 10.61 -3.17
CA ARG A 56 -11.73 9.52 -2.18
C ARG A 56 -13.04 9.38 -1.41
N ARG A 57 -13.56 10.48 -0.85
CA ARG A 57 -14.83 10.49 -0.09
C ARG A 57 -16.00 10.05 -0.96
N LYS A 58 -16.06 10.50 -2.21
CA LYS A 58 -17.12 10.10 -3.16
C LYS A 58 -17.06 8.60 -3.45
N LEU A 59 -15.86 8.07 -3.71
CA LEU A 59 -15.65 6.65 -4.00
C LEU A 59 -15.97 5.76 -2.79
N HIS A 60 -15.64 6.19 -1.58
CA HIS A 60 -16.02 5.51 -0.35
C HIS A 60 -17.54 5.47 -0.16
N LYS A 61 -18.23 6.61 -0.33
CA LYS A 61 -19.71 6.65 -0.25
C LYS A 61 -20.40 5.72 -1.24
N SER A 62 -19.80 5.49 -2.40
CA SER A 62 -20.31 4.54 -3.41
C SER A 62 -19.94 3.07 -3.15
N GLY A 63 -19.21 2.76 -2.07
CA GLY A 63 -18.74 1.41 -1.76
C GLY A 63 -17.67 0.87 -2.73
N VAL A 64 -17.11 1.73 -3.58
CA VAL A 64 -16.07 1.35 -4.55
C VAL A 64 -14.68 1.38 -3.93
N LEU A 65 -14.52 2.14 -2.84
CA LEU A 65 -13.30 2.26 -2.07
C LEU A 65 -13.60 1.98 -0.60
N SER A 66 -12.78 1.21 0.09
CA SER A 66 -12.79 1.17 1.55
C SER A 66 -12.10 2.43 2.09
N ASP A 67 -12.61 3.07 3.14
CA ASP A 67 -12.01 4.32 3.67
C ASP A 67 -10.64 4.01 4.32
N PRO A 68 -9.52 4.47 3.73
CA PRO A 68 -8.20 4.15 4.27
C PRO A 68 -7.84 5.01 5.47
N SER A 69 -7.29 4.36 6.49
CA SER A 69 -6.57 5.07 7.55
C SER A 69 -5.35 5.77 6.96
N ARG A 70 -5.28 7.09 7.13
CA ARG A 70 -4.13 7.87 6.66
C ARG A 70 -2.98 7.75 7.65
N VAL A 71 -1.82 7.43 7.10
CA VAL A 71 -0.59 7.23 7.86
C VAL A 71 0.49 8.04 7.18
N ILE A 72 1.32 8.73 7.96
CA ILE A 72 2.60 9.26 7.48
C ILE A 72 3.65 8.24 7.89
N LEU A 73 4.35 7.68 6.91
CA LEU A 73 5.35 6.64 7.15
C LEU A 73 6.51 7.18 8.02
N THR A 74 6.45 6.83 9.30
CA THR A 74 7.42 7.13 10.36
C THR A 74 7.67 5.86 11.16
N ASN A 75 8.74 5.80 11.96
CA ASN A 75 8.98 4.63 12.81
C ASN A 75 7.77 4.30 13.71
N LYS A 76 7.13 5.32 14.28
CA LYS A 76 5.93 5.17 15.12
C LYS A 76 4.76 4.55 14.34
N SER A 77 4.54 4.99 13.11
CA SER A 77 3.45 4.43 12.31
C SER A 77 3.75 3.05 11.76
N ILE A 78 5.02 2.76 11.47
CA ILE A 78 5.46 1.43 11.07
C ILE A 78 5.15 0.46 12.22
N GLN A 79 5.50 0.79 13.46
CA GLN A 79 5.16 -0.04 14.63
C GLN A 79 3.65 -0.32 14.74
N LYS A 80 2.80 0.70 14.53
CA LYS A 80 1.35 0.50 14.50
C LYS A 80 0.89 -0.48 13.42
N VAL A 81 1.51 -0.45 12.24
CA VAL A 81 1.21 -1.41 11.17
C VAL A 81 1.63 -2.82 11.58
N ILE A 82 2.76 -2.97 12.27
CA ILE A 82 3.21 -4.28 12.77
C ILE A 82 2.29 -4.80 13.87
N GLU A 83 1.89 -3.96 14.83
CA GLU A 83 0.91 -4.30 15.87
C GLU A 83 -0.42 -4.76 15.24
N GLU A 84 -0.90 -4.06 14.22
CA GLU A 84 -2.09 -4.45 13.44
C GLU A 84 -1.92 -5.82 12.77
N CYS A 85 -0.73 -6.12 12.22
CA CYS A 85 -0.43 -7.43 11.65
C CYS A 85 -0.38 -8.56 12.70
N GLN A 86 0.05 -8.25 13.93
CA GLN A 86 0.13 -9.22 15.03
C GLN A 86 -1.24 -9.50 15.66
N ASN A 87 -2.13 -8.50 15.67
CA ASN A 87 -3.43 -8.58 16.33
C ASN A 87 -4.55 -9.13 15.43
N LYS A 88 -4.30 -9.29 14.12
CA LYS A 88 -5.30 -9.73 13.16
C LYS A 88 -4.76 -10.79 12.22
N ASP A 89 -5.64 -11.72 11.86
CA ASP A 89 -5.31 -12.84 10.98
C ASP A 89 -5.36 -12.44 9.50
N TYR A 90 -4.32 -11.74 9.05
CA TYR A 90 -4.13 -11.44 7.63
C TYR A 90 -3.52 -12.64 6.90
N THR A 91 -4.11 -13.01 5.76
CA THR A 91 -3.57 -14.08 4.92
C THR A 91 -2.42 -13.61 4.04
N LYS A 92 -2.37 -12.30 3.73
CA LYS A 92 -1.38 -11.69 2.85
C LYS A 92 -1.32 -10.18 3.06
N ILE A 93 -0.14 -9.61 2.85
CA ILE A 93 0.08 -8.16 2.83
C ILE A 93 0.43 -7.73 1.41
N ILE A 94 -0.24 -6.69 0.93
CA ILE A 94 0.08 -6.03 -0.34
C ILE A 94 0.64 -4.65 -0.03
N VAL A 95 1.86 -4.37 -0.51
CA VAL A 95 2.53 -3.10 -0.27
C VAL A 95 2.84 -2.42 -1.60
N GLU A 96 2.36 -1.20 -1.79
CA GLU A 96 2.84 -0.31 -2.84
C GLU A 96 4.09 0.41 -2.34
N VAL A 97 5.18 0.36 -3.07
CA VAL A 97 6.40 1.15 -2.84
C VAL A 97 6.49 2.19 -3.94
N SER A 98 6.60 3.46 -3.54
CA SER A 98 6.67 4.56 -4.50
C SER A 98 8.11 4.90 -4.85
N SER A 99 8.96 5.16 -3.85
CA SER A 99 10.29 5.73 -4.06
C SER A 99 11.44 4.80 -3.68
N GLY A 100 11.17 3.78 -2.87
CA GLY A 100 12.20 2.94 -2.26
C GLY A 100 12.95 3.65 -1.12
N SER A 101 12.30 4.57 -0.41
CA SER A 101 12.96 5.35 0.65
C SER A 101 13.40 4.47 1.83
N ARG A 102 14.22 5.05 2.71
CA ARG A 102 14.66 4.37 3.93
C ARG A 102 13.49 3.86 4.79
N GLU A 103 12.43 4.64 4.91
CA GLU A 103 11.23 4.28 5.68
C GLU A 103 10.43 3.17 4.99
N GLU A 104 10.32 3.20 3.65
CA GLU A 104 9.66 2.12 2.90
C GLU A 104 10.45 0.80 3.05
N LEU A 105 11.78 0.85 2.98
CA LEU A 105 12.64 -0.29 3.26
C LEU A 105 12.53 -0.78 4.71
N ALA A 106 12.47 0.14 5.68
CA ALA A 106 12.30 -0.21 7.09
C ALA A 106 10.95 -0.89 7.36
N LEU A 107 9.88 -0.42 6.72
CA LEU A 107 8.57 -1.07 6.75
C LEU A 107 8.65 -2.48 6.17
N LEU A 108 9.19 -2.65 4.96
CA LEU A 108 9.30 -3.97 4.31
C LEU A 108 10.08 -4.97 5.17
N LYS A 109 11.19 -4.53 5.77
CA LYS A 109 11.99 -5.38 6.66
C LYS A 109 11.16 -5.88 7.85
N GLN A 110 10.44 -4.98 8.53
CA GLN A 110 9.61 -5.37 9.68
C GLN A 110 8.41 -6.22 9.28
N LEU A 111 7.79 -5.98 8.13
CA LEU A 111 6.70 -6.81 7.63
C LEU A 111 7.18 -8.23 7.33
N ASN A 112 8.39 -8.39 6.81
CA ASN A 112 8.96 -9.71 6.55
C ASN A 112 9.14 -10.56 7.82
N ASP A 113 9.31 -9.91 8.97
CA ASP A 113 9.41 -10.58 10.27
C ASP A 113 8.04 -11.10 10.79
N THR A 114 6.91 -10.69 10.19
CA THR A 114 5.54 -11.05 10.65
C THR A 114 5.07 -12.45 10.25
N LYS A 115 5.87 -13.22 9.49
CA LYS A 115 5.49 -14.52 8.87
C LYS A 115 4.32 -14.46 7.88
N ILE A 116 3.69 -13.30 7.68
CA ILE A 116 2.62 -13.12 6.70
C ILE A 116 3.26 -12.89 5.33
N PRO A 117 2.82 -13.58 4.26
CA PRO A 117 3.36 -13.36 2.92
C PRO A 117 3.20 -11.90 2.46
N VAL A 118 4.29 -11.30 1.97
CA VAL A 118 4.33 -9.91 1.50
C VAL A 118 4.54 -9.87 -0.01
N SER A 119 3.60 -9.27 -0.74
CA SER A 119 3.80 -8.92 -2.15
C SER A 119 3.99 -7.41 -2.30
N VAL A 120 5.06 -7.03 -2.98
CA VAL A 120 5.46 -5.65 -3.20
C VAL A 120 5.16 -5.24 -4.63
N PHE A 121 4.44 -4.13 -4.81
CA PHE A 121 4.26 -3.45 -6.09
C PHE A 121 5.12 -2.21 -6.09
N THR A 122 5.99 -2.05 -7.09
CA THR A 122 6.89 -0.92 -7.15
C THR A 122 6.89 -0.25 -8.52
N HIS A 123 7.06 1.07 -8.49
CA HIS A 123 7.46 1.88 -9.65
C HIS A 123 8.94 2.22 -9.64
N CYS A 124 9.63 1.86 -8.56
CA CYS A 124 11.01 2.23 -8.34
C CYS A 124 11.90 1.47 -9.33
N THR A 125 12.61 2.20 -10.17
CA THR A 125 13.64 1.68 -11.07
C THR A 125 15.04 1.74 -10.45
N ASP A 126 15.16 2.10 -9.17
CA ASP A 126 16.46 2.13 -8.49
C ASP A 126 16.93 0.69 -8.20
N ASN A 127 17.98 0.29 -8.91
CA ASN A 127 18.62 -1.01 -8.75
C ASN A 127 19.05 -1.30 -7.30
N LYS A 128 19.48 -0.28 -6.53
CA LYS A 128 19.87 -0.50 -5.12
C LYS A 128 18.68 -0.88 -4.26
N PHE A 129 17.52 -0.27 -4.50
CA PHE A 129 16.28 -0.65 -3.81
C PHE A 129 15.84 -2.06 -4.23
N LEU A 130 15.82 -2.34 -5.53
CA LEU A 130 15.38 -3.64 -6.06
C LEU A 130 16.23 -4.79 -5.52
N LEU A 131 17.56 -4.63 -5.46
CA LEU A 131 18.46 -5.62 -4.87
C LEU A 131 18.15 -5.85 -3.39
N LYS A 132 18.01 -4.78 -2.59
CA LYS A 132 17.65 -4.90 -1.18
C LYS A 132 16.28 -5.55 -0.97
N ALA A 133 15.30 -5.23 -1.81
CA ALA A 133 13.97 -5.83 -1.74
C ALA A 133 14.01 -7.33 -2.06
N GLN A 134 14.86 -7.76 -3.00
CA GLN A 134 15.11 -9.17 -3.30
C GLN A 134 15.80 -9.89 -2.13
N GLU A 135 16.80 -9.25 -1.50
CA GLU A 135 17.48 -9.78 -0.29
C GLU A 135 16.53 -9.95 0.90
N LEU A 136 15.46 -9.17 0.97
CA LEU A 136 14.47 -9.24 2.05
C LEU A 136 13.54 -10.47 1.95
N ASN A 137 13.75 -11.42 1.01
CA ASN A 137 12.93 -12.63 0.85
C ASN A 137 11.41 -12.34 0.77
N VAL A 138 11.03 -11.20 0.18
CA VAL A 138 9.62 -10.88 -0.04
C VAL A 138 8.98 -11.95 -0.93
N SER A 139 7.73 -12.31 -0.66
CA SER A 139 7.04 -13.40 -1.35
C SER A 139 6.86 -13.10 -2.85
N SER A 140 6.79 -11.83 -3.22
CA SER A 140 6.69 -11.42 -4.63
C SER A 140 7.11 -9.96 -4.81
N LEU A 141 7.80 -9.67 -5.91
CA LEU A 141 8.10 -8.30 -6.35
C LEU A 141 7.51 -8.09 -7.75
N PHE A 142 6.61 -7.13 -7.87
CA PHE A 142 5.86 -6.83 -9.08
C PHE A 142 6.09 -5.39 -9.52
N HIS A 143 6.05 -5.15 -10.84
CA HIS A 143 5.90 -3.80 -11.35
C HIS A 143 4.44 -3.35 -11.20
N LEU A 144 4.17 -2.05 -11.06
CA LEU A 144 2.79 -1.59 -10.89
C LEU A 144 1.86 -1.99 -12.05
N THR A 145 2.38 -2.06 -13.27
CA THR A 145 1.60 -2.51 -14.44
C THR A 145 1.12 -3.95 -14.32
N ASP A 146 1.77 -4.77 -13.49
CA ASP A 146 1.35 -6.15 -13.24
C ASP A 146 0.04 -6.22 -12.43
N LEU A 147 -0.41 -5.10 -11.86
CA LEU A 147 -1.68 -5.00 -11.12
C LEU A 147 -2.86 -5.54 -11.93
N PHE A 148 -2.87 -5.36 -13.25
CA PHE A 148 -3.95 -5.83 -14.12
C PHE A 148 -3.87 -7.34 -14.44
N ASN A 149 -2.71 -7.95 -14.20
CA ASN A 149 -2.41 -9.34 -14.55
C ASN A 149 -2.37 -10.28 -13.33
N LEU A 150 -2.68 -9.79 -12.14
CA LEU A 150 -2.59 -10.60 -10.90
C LEU A 150 -3.64 -11.71 -10.80
N LYS A 151 -4.74 -11.66 -11.55
CA LYS A 151 -5.81 -12.68 -11.46
C LYS A 151 -5.31 -14.11 -11.67
N THR A 152 -4.17 -14.30 -12.33
CA THR A 152 -3.57 -15.63 -12.59
C THR A 152 -2.46 -16.01 -11.60
N ARG A 153 -2.17 -15.20 -10.58
CA ARG A 153 -1.02 -15.37 -9.67
C ARG A 153 -1.38 -15.39 -8.17
N PHE A 154 -2.67 -15.42 -7.85
CA PHE A 154 -3.19 -15.60 -6.50
C PHE A 154 -3.62 -17.04 -6.25
#